data_AF-A0A2E5EBN2-F1
#
_entry.id   AF-A0A2E5EBN2-F1
#
_cell.length_a   1.000
_cell.length_b   1.000
_cell.length_c   1.000
_cell.angle_alpha   90.00
_cell.angle_beta   90.00
_cell.angle_gamma   90.00
#
_symmetry.space_group_name_H-M   'P 1'
#
loop_
_entity.id
_entity.type
_entity.pdbx_description
1 polymer ?
#
loop_
_entity_poly.entity_id
_entity_poly.type
_entity_poly.pdbx_seq_one_letter_code
_entity_poly.pdbx_strand_id
1 'polypeptide(L)'
;MVNLNSNRARQDVHILTKVFIVLITLLAIFMVPLVVVSAKNQVTWKVKALQAEVDREAVREQLNQARDSHQAALARLANESSDFSQRLASMEAQLTASEEARRSMEDDLLASRSSASNQGAMNRSLSKSLQASTDLTQGLVSRVGELRTRALTAEERRVELDEALRDLNSRLESAVAAQRALQEQINLLKDEKETAKSRVAAYVARFGALDDQVTQNTDGVAPDRTLDATILDVRRIGDRTLAEIDAGSRDGVKVGWVMTVGDNGIFIGRLRITHVDINRSTGIITLEDSERGLVEAGQRAYALLGQN
;
A
#
# COMPACT_ATOMS: atom_id res chain seq x y z
N MET A 1 -42.88 20.60 198.16
CA MET A 1 -44.05 19.70 198.02
C MET A 1 -44.46 19.72 196.55
N VAL A 2 -44.17 18.66 195.78
CA VAL A 2 -45.11 17.56 195.43
C VAL A 2 -46.07 18.06 194.32
N ASN A 3 -46.23 17.47 193.13
CA ASN A 3 -46.24 16.05 192.76
C ASN A 3 -46.09 15.82 191.25
N LEU A 4 -45.70 14.61 190.90
CA LEU A 4 -45.76 14.01 189.56
C LEU A 4 -47.20 13.91 189.05
N ASN A 5 -47.43 14.09 187.74
CA ASN A 5 -47.90 12.99 186.89
C ASN A 5 -47.78 13.31 185.39
N SER A 6 -46.78 12.66 184.78
CA SER A 6 -46.47 12.61 183.36
C SER A 6 -47.23 11.48 182.67
N ASN A 7 -47.78 11.72 181.47
CA ASN A 7 -47.77 10.83 180.29
C ASN A 7 -48.98 11.07 179.38
N ARG A 8 -48.98 12.20 178.64
CA ARG A 8 -49.94 12.43 177.55
C ARG A 8 -49.35 13.02 176.26
N ALA A 9 -48.02 13.07 176.09
CA ALA A 9 -47.43 13.83 174.96
C ALA A 9 -46.34 13.10 174.15
N ARG A 10 -46.19 11.77 174.26
CA ARG A 10 -45.10 11.01 173.59
C ARG A 10 -45.53 10.03 172.49
N GLN A 11 -46.82 9.94 172.14
CA GLN A 11 -47.31 9.01 171.11
C GLN A 11 -47.59 9.65 169.73
N ASP A 12 -47.86 10.95 169.65
CA ASP A 12 -48.24 11.58 168.36
C ASP A 12 -47.04 11.93 167.47
N VAL A 13 -45.87 12.24 168.07
CA VAL A 13 -44.63 12.44 167.31
C VAL A 13 -44.09 11.11 166.77
N HIS A 14 -44.37 9.97 167.42
CA HIS A 14 -43.90 8.65 166.96
C HIS A 14 -44.74 8.09 165.80
N ILE A 15 -46.03 8.43 165.72
CA ILE A 15 -46.93 8.04 164.62
C ILE A 15 -46.68 8.90 163.39
N LEU A 16 -46.55 10.24 163.55
CA LEU A 16 -46.25 11.12 162.42
C LEU A 16 -44.89 10.77 161.78
N THR A 17 -43.86 10.52 162.59
CA THR A 17 -42.53 10.13 162.09
C THR A 17 -42.52 8.72 161.48
N LYS A 18 -43.31 7.77 162.01
CA LYS A 18 -43.47 6.43 161.42
C LYS A 18 -44.23 6.46 160.09
N VAL A 19 -45.32 7.22 160.00
CA VAL A 19 -46.07 7.40 158.75
C VAL A 19 -45.19 8.10 157.71
N PHE A 20 -44.39 9.09 158.11
CA PHE A 20 -43.44 9.76 157.22
C PHE A 20 -42.32 8.84 156.74
N ILE A 21 -41.74 8.01 157.61
CA ILE A 21 -40.74 6.99 157.23
C ILE A 21 -41.35 5.95 156.28
N VAL A 22 -42.57 5.47 156.54
CA VAL A 22 -43.28 4.52 155.66
C VAL A 22 -43.61 5.17 154.31
N LEU A 23 -43.96 6.45 154.27
CA LEU A 23 -44.26 7.17 153.03
C LEU A 23 -42.99 7.43 152.21
N ILE A 24 -41.85 7.76 152.86
CA ILE A 24 -40.55 7.90 152.21
C ILE A 24 -40.05 6.57 151.65
N THR A 25 -40.18 5.46 152.39
CA THR A 25 -39.75 4.14 151.88
C THR A 25 -40.64 3.65 150.75
N LEU A 26 -41.95 3.91 150.80
CA LEU A 26 -42.88 3.60 149.72
C LEU A 26 -42.59 4.46 148.47
N LEU A 27 -42.28 5.75 148.64
CA LEU A 27 -41.81 6.63 147.57
C LEU A 27 -40.48 6.15 146.97
N ALA A 28 -39.53 5.71 147.81
CA ALA A 28 -38.24 5.17 147.37
C ALA A 28 -38.42 3.86 146.56
N ILE A 29 -39.33 2.98 146.98
CA ILE A 29 -39.68 1.76 146.24
C ILE A 29 -40.28 2.09 144.87
N PHE A 30 -41.10 3.14 144.74
CA PHE A 30 -41.65 3.58 143.45
C PHE A 30 -40.64 4.33 142.57
N MET A 31 -39.66 5.01 143.15
CA MET A 31 -38.61 5.76 142.44
C MET A 31 -37.61 4.84 141.71
N VAL A 32 -37.24 3.71 142.30
CA VAL A 32 -36.20 2.81 141.76
C VAL A 32 -36.57 2.26 140.36
N PRO A 33 -37.78 1.71 140.10
CA PRO A 33 -38.16 1.27 138.76
C PRO A 33 -38.17 2.39 137.73
N LEU A 34 -38.59 3.60 138.12
CA LEU A 34 -38.64 4.77 137.24
C LEU A 34 -37.23 5.20 136.81
N VAL A 35 -36.26 5.20 137.75
CA VAL A 35 -34.86 5.50 137.47
C VAL A 35 -34.23 4.42 136.60
N VAL A 36 -34.55 3.14 136.80
CA VAL A 36 -34.07 2.03 135.94
C VAL A 36 -34.63 2.12 134.52
N VAL A 37 -35.92 2.44 134.35
CA VAL A 37 -36.52 2.65 133.01
C VAL A 37 -35.95 3.90 132.34
N SER A 38 -35.74 4.98 133.09
CA SER A 38 -35.09 6.20 132.59
C SER A 38 -33.64 5.95 132.16
N ALA A 39 -32.85 5.26 132.98
CA ALA A 39 -31.47 4.90 132.66
C ALA A 39 -31.39 3.92 131.47
N LYS A 40 -32.28 2.91 131.41
CA LYS A 40 -32.39 2.01 130.24
C LYS A 40 -32.77 2.78 128.98
N ASN A 41 -33.74 3.69 129.05
CA ASN A 41 -34.09 4.54 127.93
C ASN A 41 -32.90 5.39 127.50
N GLN A 42 -32.20 6.07 128.41
CA GLN A 42 -31.01 6.86 128.09
C GLN A 42 -29.93 6.04 127.38
N VAL A 43 -29.67 4.81 127.84
CA VAL A 43 -28.73 3.90 127.17
C VAL A 43 -29.25 3.47 125.80
N THR A 44 -30.53 3.12 125.66
CA THR A 44 -31.12 2.73 124.36
C THR A 44 -31.11 3.90 123.36
N TRP A 45 -31.40 5.12 123.78
CA TRP A 45 -31.33 6.30 122.91
C TRP A 45 -29.89 6.60 122.49
N LYS A 46 -28.92 6.47 123.41
CA LYS A 46 -27.51 6.63 123.08
C LYS A 46 -27.02 5.58 122.09
N VAL A 47 -27.41 4.32 122.29
CA VAL A 47 -27.08 3.21 121.37
C VAL A 47 -27.75 3.43 120.01
N LYS A 48 -29.03 3.80 119.97
CA LYS A 48 -29.74 4.11 118.71
C LYS A 48 -29.14 5.31 117.99
N ALA A 49 -28.73 6.35 118.70
CA ALA A 49 -28.07 7.52 118.11
C ALA A 49 -26.71 7.15 117.52
N LEU A 50 -25.91 6.35 118.24
CA LEU A 50 -24.62 5.88 117.75
C LEU A 50 -24.78 4.94 116.55
N GLN A 51 -25.76 4.03 116.57
CA GLN A 51 -26.06 3.18 115.42
C GLN A 51 -26.52 4.01 114.20
N ALA A 52 -27.39 5.00 114.41
CA ALA A 52 -27.82 5.88 113.33
C ALA A 52 -26.69 6.73 112.76
N GLU A 53 -25.67 7.07 113.55
CA GLU A 53 -24.46 7.76 113.08
C GLU A 53 -23.60 6.83 112.22
N VAL A 54 -23.37 5.59 112.67
CA VAL A 54 -22.66 4.56 111.89
C VAL A 54 -23.39 4.24 110.58
N ASP A 55 -24.71 4.06 110.61
CA ASP A 55 -25.51 3.79 109.42
C ASP A 55 -25.45 4.97 108.43
N ARG A 56 -25.47 6.21 108.93
CA ARG A 56 -25.33 7.42 108.10
C ARG A 56 -23.95 7.50 107.46
N GLU A 57 -22.90 7.16 108.19
CA GLU A 57 -21.54 7.13 107.67
C GLU A 57 -21.39 6.06 106.59
N ALA A 58 -21.90 4.84 106.84
CA ALA A 58 -21.90 3.75 105.87
C ALA A 58 -22.67 4.12 104.58
N VAL A 59 -23.85 4.75 104.69
CA VAL A 59 -24.62 5.21 103.52
C VAL A 59 -23.88 6.32 102.76
N ARG A 60 -23.20 7.24 103.46
CA ARG A 60 -22.37 8.27 102.82
C ARG A 60 -21.19 7.66 102.07
N GLU A 61 -20.52 6.67 102.65
CA GLU A 61 -19.43 5.96 102.01
C GLU A 61 -19.90 5.20 100.77
N GLN A 62 -21.02 4.48 100.84
CA GLN A 62 -21.63 3.81 99.69
C GLN A 62 -22.02 4.79 98.58
N LEU A 63 -22.58 5.94 98.93
CA LEU A 63 -22.96 6.97 97.96
C LEU A 63 -21.72 7.60 97.30
N ASN A 64 -20.63 7.81 98.05
CA ASN A 64 -19.36 8.27 97.49
C ASN A 64 -18.76 7.20 96.55
N GLN A 65 -18.74 5.92 96.96
CA GLN A 65 -18.26 4.82 96.12
C GLN A 65 -19.10 4.67 94.83
N ALA A 66 -20.42 4.82 94.91
CA ALA A 66 -21.31 4.81 93.75
C ALA A 66 -21.03 6.00 92.81
N ARG A 67 -20.74 7.19 93.35
CA ARG A 67 -20.36 8.36 92.57
C ARG A 67 -19.01 8.18 91.89
N ASP A 68 -18.02 7.66 92.60
CA ASP A 68 -16.68 7.41 92.07
C ASP A 68 -16.70 6.36 90.96
N SER A 69 -17.44 5.26 91.16
CA SER A 69 -17.61 4.23 90.13
C SER A 69 -18.37 4.75 88.90
N HIS A 70 -19.40 5.58 89.09
CA HIS A 70 -20.11 6.23 87.99
C HIS A 70 -19.20 7.21 87.22
N GLN A 71 -18.43 8.04 87.93
CA GLN A 71 -17.48 8.96 87.31
C GLN A 71 -16.38 8.20 86.56
N ALA A 72 -15.89 7.08 87.10
CA ALA A 72 -14.93 6.22 86.41
C ALA A 72 -15.53 5.58 85.14
N ALA A 73 -16.80 5.15 85.18
CA ALA A 73 -17.49 4.62 84.01
C ALA A 73 -17.67 5.68 82.92
N LEU A 74 -18.06 6.91 83.29
CA LEU A 74 -18.16 8.03 82.35
C LEU A 74 -16.81 8.38 81.73
N ALA A 75 -15.73 8.41 82.54
CA ALA A 75 -14.39 8.67 82.03
C ALA A 75 -13.93 7.58 81.04
N ARG A 76 -14.26 6.30 81.30
CA ARG A 76 -13.98 5.19 80.36
C ARG A 76 -14.74 5.34 79.06
N LEU A 77 -16.05 5.58 79.11
CA LEU A 77 -16.87 5.78 77.90
C LEU A 77 -16.41 7.00 77.09
N ALA A 78 -16.01 8.10 77.76
CA ALA A 78 -15.45 9.26 77.09
C ALA A 78 -14.12 8.94 76.37
N ASN A 79 -13.25 8.16 77.02
CA ASN A 79 -11.99 7.71 76.40
C ASN A 79 -12.23 6.77 75.21
N GLU A 80 -13.18 5.84 75.31
CA GLU A 80 -13.56 4.94 74.21
C GLU A 80 -14.16 5.73 73.04
N SER A 81 -15.05 6.70 73.32
CA SER A 81 -15.60 7.58 72.27
C SER A 81 -14.51 8.38 71.58
N SER A 82 -13.51 8.86 72.32
CA SER A 82 -12.35 9.55 71.75
C SER A 82 -11.52 8.61 70.87
N ASP A 83 -11.23 7.39 71.31
CA ASP A 83 -10.49 6.39 70.53
C ASP A 83 -11.23 6.01 69.24
N PHE A 84 -12.55 5.77 69.31
CA PHE A 84 -13.35 5.50 68.11
C PHE A 84 -13.37 6.68 67.14
N SER A 85 -13.46 7.92 67.64
CA SER A 85 -13.42 9.11 66.78
C SER A 85 -12.07 9.25 66.07
N GLN A 86 -10.96 8.95 66.76
CA GLN A 86 -9.61 8.96 66.17
C GLN A 86 -9.43 7.84 65.13
N ARG A 87 -9.96 6.65 65.41
CA ARG A 87 -9.95 5.53 64.46
C ARG A 87 -10.78 5.83 63.21
N LEU A 88 -11.96 6.43 63.37
CA LEU A 88 -12.78 6.86 62.22
C LEU A 88 -12.06 7.90 61.37
N ALA A 89 -11.51 8.95 61.98
CA ALA A 89 -10.75 9.98 61.25
C ALA A 89 -9.54 9.40 60.51
N SER A 90 -8.82 8.45 61.11
CA SER A 90 -7.69 7.78 60.46
C SER A 90 -8.12 6.83 59.33
N MET A 91 -9.23 6.12 59.47
CA MET A 91 -9.80 5.30 58.39
C MET A 91 -10.31 6.16 57.23
N GLU A 92 -10.96 7.29 57.51
CA GLU A 92 -11.40 8.24 56.47
C GLU A 92 -10.20 8.84 55.70
N ALA A 93 -9.12 9.18 56.41
CA ALA A 93 -7.89 9.62 55.79
C ALA A 93 -7.25 8.54 54.91
N GLN A 94 -7.22 7.28 55.38
CA GLN A 94 -6.72 6.15 54.60
C GLN A 94 -7.58 5.86 53.37
N LEU A 95 -8.91 5.93 53.49
CA LEU A 95 -9.83 5.75 52.37
C LEU A 95 -9.57 6.82 51.30
N THR A 96 -9.50 8.08 51.70
CA THR A 96 -9.24 9.21 50.79
C THR A 96 -7.89 9.03 50.07
N ALA A 97 -6.83 8.68 50.79
CA ALA A 97 -5.52 8.41 50.20
C ALA A 97 -5.55 7.22 49.22
N SER A 98 -6.31 6.16 49.52
CA SER A 98 -6.46 5.01 48.64
C SER A 98 -7.23 5.34 47.36
N GLU A 99 -8.25 6.19 47.45
CA GLU A 99 -9.02 6.66 46.30
C GLU A 99 -8.18 7.55 45.38
N GLU A 100 -7.38 8.44 45.96
CA GLU A 100 -6.42 9.26 45.21
C GLU A 100 -5.39 8.40 44.50
N ALA A 101 -4.82 7.41 45.20
CA ALA A 101 -3.88 6.47 44.60
C ALA A 101 -4.52 5.66 43.45
N ARG A 102 -5.78 5.22 43.61
CA ARG A 102 -6.50 4.52 42.54
C ARG A 102 -6.72 5.42 41.32
N ARG A 103 -7.13 6.68 41.52
CA ARG A 103 -7.29 7.64 40.42
C ARG A 103 -5.98 7.88 39.69
N SER A 104 -4.88 8.06 40.41
CA SER A 104 -3.54 8.21 39.81
C SER A 104 -3.15 6.99 38.97
N MET A 105 -3.38 5.77 39.48
CA MET A 105 -3.08 4.54 38.72
C MET A 105 -3.97 4.39 37.49
N GLU A 106 -5.23 4.81 37.55
CA GLU A 106 -6.14 4.82 36.40
C GLU A 106 -5.67 5.79 35.31
N ASP A 107 -5.23 6.99 35.70
CA ASP A 107 -4.67 7.98 34.79
C ASP A 107 -3.36 7.49 34.14
N ASP A 108 -2.47 6.87 34.93
CA ASP A 108 -1.23 6.26 34.41
C ASP A 108 -1.51 5.11 33.43
N LEU A 109 -2.53 4.29 33.71
CA LEU A 109 -2.95 3.20 32.84
C LEU A 109 -3.52 3.74 31.52
N LEU A 110 -4.33 4.80 31.57
CA LEU A 110 -4.84 5.48 30.38
C LEU A 110 -3.70 6.10 29.55
N ALA A 111 -2.74 6.77 30.19
CA ALA A 111 -1.56 7.33 29.54
C ALA A 111 -0.71 6.23 28.88
N SER A 112 -0.48 5.11 29.58
CA SER A 112 0.26 3.96 29.07
C SER A 112 -0.45 3.31 27.87
N ARG A 113 -1.78 3.13 27.93
CA ARG A 113 -2.57 2.63 26.80
C ARG A 113 -2.52 3.55 25.58
N SER A 114 -2.59 4.86 25.80
CA SER A 114 -2.43 5.85 24.72
C SER A 114 -1.04 5.75 24.08
N SER A 115 0.01 5.66 24.89
CA SER A 115 1.39 5.45 24.42
C SER A 115 1.54 4.16 23.62
N ALA A 116 1.01 3.04 24.11
CA ALA A 116 1.04 1.75 23.40
C ALA A 116 0.29 1.80 22.06
N SER A 117 -0.85 2.49 22.00
CA SER A 117 -1.60 2.72 20.75
C SER A 117 -0.77 3.54 19.74
N ASN A 118 -0.12 4.61 20.20
CA ASN A 118 0.75 5.44 19.37
C ASN A 118 1.96 4.65 18.84
N GLN A 119 2.61 3.84 19.70
CA GLN A 119 3.68 2.94 19.29
C GLN A 119 3.20 1.91 18.26
N GLY A 120 2.00 1.35 18.44
CA GLY A 120 1.38 0.45 17.47
C GLY A 120 1.08 1.10 16.11
N ALA A 121 0.67 2.37 16.10
CA ALA A 121 0.52 3.13 14.86
C ALA A 121 1.87 3.41 14.19
N MET A 122 2.89 3.78 14.96
CA MET A 122 4.24 4.05 14.47
C MET A 122 4.89 2.79 13.89
N ASN A 123 4.77 1.64 14.56
CA ASN A 123 5.27 0.36 14.05
C ASN A 123 4.59 -0.03 12.73
N ARG A 124 3.26 0.15 12.62
CA ARG A 124 2.54 -0.09 11.34
C ARG A 124 3.03 0.84 10.22
N SER A 125 3.33 2.10 10.55
CA SER A 125 3.89 3.05 9.59
C SER A 125 5.30 2.64 9.14
N LEU A 126 6.15 2.24 10.09
CA LEU A 126 7.52 1.79 9.81
C LEU A 126 7.52 0.51 8.96
N SER A 127 6.64 -0.47 9.26
CA SER A 127 6.50 -1.68 8.45
C SER A 127 6.06 -1.37 7.02
N LYS A 128 5.10 -0.46 6.82
CA LYS A 128 4.70 0.00 5.48
C LYS A 128 5.83 0.70 4.75
N SER A 129 6.59 1.55 5.44
CA SER A 129 7.77 2.22 4.86
C SER A 129 8.86 1.23 4.48
N LEU A 130 9.08 0.20 5.29
CA LEU A 130 10.06 -0.84 5.01
C LEU A 130 9.63 -1.66 3.79
N GLN A 131 8.34 -2.04 3.71
CA GLN A 131 7.79 -2.74 2.55
C GLN A 131 7.93 -1.91 1.27
N ALA A 132 7.57 -0.63 1.29
CA ALA A 132 7.74 0.26 0.14
C ALA A 132 9.22 0.41 -0.28
N SER A 133 10.15 0.43 0.69
CA SER A 133 11.59 0.44 0.43
C SER A 133 12.06 -0.88 -0.20
N THR A 134 11.57 -2.02 0.28
CA THR A 134 11.84 -3.34 -0.33
C THR A 134 11.29 -3.43 -1.76
N ASP A 135 10.06 -2.97 -2.00
CA ASP A 135 9.46 -2.95 -3.34
C ASP A 135 10.24 -2.05 -4.29
N LEU A 136 10.69 -0.89 -3.81
CA LEU A 136 11.52 0.03 -4.59
C LEU A 136 12.89 -0.56 -4.91
N THR A 137 13.55 -1.21 -3.94
CA THR A 137 14.86 -1.86 -4.18
C THR A 137 14.71 -3.03 -5.16
N GLN A 138 13.67 -3.85 -5.04
CA GLN A 138 13.38 -4.92 -6.00
C GLN A 138 13.10 -4.37 -7.41
N GLY A 139 12.33 -3.28 -7.51
CA GLY A 139 12.07 -2.59 -8.77
C GLY A 139 13.34 -2.02 -9.41
N LEU A 140 14.23 -1.43 -8.61
CA LEU A 140 15.53 -0.94 -9.09
C LEU A 140 16.43 -2.07 -9.57
N VAL A 141 16.52 -3.18 -8.83
CA VAL A 141 17.30 -4.36 -9.24
C VAL A 141 16.78 -4.94 -10.56
N SER A 142 15.45 -5.05 -10.71
CA SER A 142 14.82 -5.49 -11.96
C SER A 142 15.17 -4.57 -13.14
N ARG A 143 15.06 -3.24 -12.96
CA ARG A 143 15.42 -2.26 -14.01
C ARG A 143 16.91 -2.31 -14.37
N VAL A 144 17.80 -2.49 -13.40
CA VAL A 144 19.23 -2.67 -13.65
C VAL A 144 19.48 -3.95 -14.46
N GLY A 145 18.76 -5.03 -14.15
CA GLY A 145 18.78 -6.27 -14.94
C GLY A 145 18.33 -6.05 -16.39
N GLU A 146 17.19 -5.40 -16.60
CA GLU A 146 16.68 -5.07 -17.94
C GLU A 146 17.65 -4.20 -18.73
N LEU A 147 18.21 -3.16 -18.11
CA LEU A 147 19.19 -2.27 -18.75
C LEU A 147 20.44 -3.05 -19.17
N ARG A 148 20.91 -3.99 -18.34
CA ARG A 148 22.04 -4.85 -18.68
C ARG A 148 21.72 -5.74 -19.88
N THR A 149 20.55 -6.36 -19.92
CA THR A 149 20.13 -7.17 -21.09
C THR A 149 20.03 -6.31 -22.35
N ARG A 150 19.44 -5.12 -22.28
CA ARG A 150 19.37 -4.20 -23.42
C ARG A 150 20.76 -3.77 -23.90
N ALA A 151 21.68 -3.50 -22.98
CA ALA A 151 23.06 -3.15 -23.32
C ALA A 151 23.78 -4.32 -24.02
N LEU A 152 23.60 -5.56 -23.55
CA LEU A 152 24.16 -6.75 -24.20
C LEU A 152 23.59 -6.95 -25.62
N THR A 153 22.27 -6.86 -25.79
CA THR A 153 21.65 -6.96 -27.13
C THR A 153 22.09 -5.83 -28.07
N ALA A 154 22.31 -4.63 -27.55
CA ALA A 154 22.84 -3.51 -28.35
C ALA A 154 24.29 -3.76 -28.78
N GLU A 155 25.12 -4.32 -27.90
CA GLU A 155 26.49 -4.73 -28.23
C GLU A 155 26.51 -5.87 -29.26
N GLU A 156 25.66 -6.89 -29.13
CA GLU A 156 25.51 -7.96 -30.13
C GLU A 156 25.15 -7.42 -31.51
N ARG A 157 24.17 -6.52 -31.58
CA ARG A 157 23.79 -5.83 -32.83
C ARG A 157 24.92 -4.98 -33.40
N ARG A 158 25.73 -4.35 -32.56
CA ARG A 158 26.91 -3.60 -33.03
C ARG A 158 27.90 -4.54 -33.69
N VAL A 159 28.19 -5.69 -33.07
CA VAL A 159 29.09 -6.70 -33.65
C VAL A 159 28.55 -7.26 -34.97
N GLU A 160 27.25 -7.54 -35.04
CA GLU A 160 26.59 -7.98 -36.28
C GLU A 160 26.70 -6.94 -37.41
N LEU A 161 26.46 -5.66 -37.10
CA LEU A 161 26.63 -4.57 -38.06
C LEU A 161 28.09 -4.39 -38.50
N ASP A 162 29.04 -4.53 -37.57
CA ASP A 162 30.48 -4.47 -37.88
C ASP A 162 30.91 -5.63 -38.80
N GLU A 163 30.35 -6.82 -38.61
CA GLU A 163 30.58 -7.98 -39.47
C GLU A 163 29.95 -7.79 -40.87
N ALA A 164 28.71 -7.30 -40.93
CA ALA A 164 28.05 -6.96 -42.19
C ALA A 164 28.80 -5.88 -42.98
N LEU A 165 29.35 -4.87 -42.29
CA LEU A 165 30.19 -3.85 -42.92
C LEU A 165 31.49 -4.44 -43.48
N ARG A 166 32.13 -5.38 -42.77
CA ARG A 166 33.34 -6.07 -43.27
C ARG A 166 33.04 -6.92 -44.50
N ASP A 167 31.93 -7.65 -44.51
CA ASP A 167 31.51 -8.44 -45.67
C ASP A 167 31.22 -7.54 -46.88
N LEU A 168 30.45 -6.45 -46.68
CA LEU A 168 30.19 -5.46 -47.73
C LEU A 168 31.48 -4.84 -48.28
N ASN A 169 32.45 -4.52 -47.41
CA ASN A 169 33.73 -3.96 -47.85
C ASN A 169 34.54 -4.99 -48.67
N SER A 170 34.55 -6.27 -48.27
CA SER A 170 35.19 -7.35 -49.03
C SER A 170 34.53 -7.56 -50.41
N ARG A 171 33.19 -7.51 -50.48
CA ARG A 171 32.43 -7.56 -51.74
C ARG A 171 32.73 -6.35 -52.63
N LEU A 172 32.84 -5.16 -52.06
CA LEU A 172 33.22 -3.95 -52.78
C LEU A 172 34.63 -4.06 -53.36
N GLU A 173 35.60 -4.54 -52.57
CA GLU A 173 36.98 -4.76 -53.03
C GLU A 173 37.05 -5.77 -54.19
N SER A 174 36.34 -6.89 -54.08
CA SER A 174 36.26 -7.88 -55.17
C SER A 174 35.56 -7.35 -56.43
N ALA A 175 34.49 -6.55 -56.28
CA ALA A 175 33.82 -5.90 -57.40
C ALA A 175 34.72 -4.87 -58.10
N VAL A 176 35.48 -4.08 -57.34
CA VAL A 176 36.46 -3.13 -57.87
C VAL A 176 37.58 -3.88 -58.62
N ALA A 177 38.07 -5.00 -58.08
CA ALA A 177 39.07 -5.83 -58.75
C ALA A 177 38.51 -6.42 -60.07
N ALA A 178 37.28 -6.92 -60.07
CA ALA A 178 36.60 -7.42 -61.27
C ALA A 178 36.40 -6.31 -62.32
N GLN A 179 36.02 -5.11 -61.90
CA GLN A 179 35.90 -3.95 -62.79
C GLN A 179 37.24 -3.62 -63.45
N ARG A 180 38.34 -3.63 -62.68
CA ARG A 180 39.69 -3.40 -63.22
C ARG A 180 40.08 -4.47 -64.24
N ALA A 181 39.84 -5.75 -63.93
CA ALA A 181 40.11 -6.86 -64.85
C ALA A 181 39.30 -6.76 -66.14
N LEU A 182 38.01 -6.41 -66.06
CA LEU A 182 37.17 -6.17 -67.25
C LEU A 182 37.65 -4.96 -68.07
N GLN A 183 38.09 -3.89 -67.41
CA GLN A 183 38.65 -2.73 -68.10
C GLN A 183 39.94 -3.08 -68.85
N GLU A 184 40.80 -3.89 -68.26
CA GLU A 184 42.00 -4.43 -68.93
C GLU A 184 41.63 -5.30 -70.14
N GLN A 185 40.64 -6.19 -70.01
CA GLN A 185 40.13 -6.99 -71.14
C GLN A 185 39.55 -6.13 -72.27
N ILE A 186 38.78 -5.09 -71.93
CA ILE A 186 38.24 -4.15 -72.94
C ILE A 186 39.37 -3.43 -73.67
N ASN A 187 40.42 -3.02 -72.96
CA ASN A 187 41.58 -2.38 -73.59
C ASN A 187 42.32 -3.35 -74.51
N LEU A 188 42.56 -4.60 -74.07
CA LEU A 188 43.15 -5.65 -74.91
C LEU A 188 42.31 -5.92 -76.17
N LEU A 189 41.00 -6.10 -76.03
CA LEU A 189 40.09 -6.31 -77.17
C LEU A 189 40.05 -5.11 -78.12
N LYS A 190 40.19 -3.88 -77.62
CA LYS A 190 40.31 -2.69 -78.46
C LYS A 190 41.61 -2.72 -79.27
N ASP A 191 42.73 -3.07 -78.65
CA ASP A 191 44.02 -3.20 -79.34
C ASP A 191 43.98 -4.32 -80.39
N GLU A 192 43.39 -5.48 -80.07
CA GLU A 192 43.13 -6.56 -81.02
C GLU A 192 42.22 -6.12 -82.18
N LYS A 193 41.15 -5.38 -81.88
CA LYS A 193 40.27 -4.83 -82.91
C LYS A 193 41.01 -3.85 -83.82
N GLU A 194 41.86 -2.99 -83.28
CA GLU A 194 42.61 -2.02 -84.06
C GLU A 194 43.68 -2.70 -84.95
N THR A 195 44.36 -3.72 -84.42
CA THR A 195 45.29 -4.53 -85.22
C THR A 195 44.57 -5.36 -86.30
N ALA A 196 43.39 -5.91 -86.01
CA ALA A 196 42.56 -6.60 -87.00
C ALA A 196 42.07 -5.63 -88.09
N LYS A 197 41.60 -4.44 -87.70
CA LYS A 197 41.21 -3.38 -88.65
C LYS A 197 42.37 -2.94 -89.53
N SER A 198 43.56 -2.74 -88.98
CA SER A 198 44.73 -2.35 -89.77
C SER A 198 45.12 -3.44 -90.77
N ARG A 199 45.02 -4.72 -90.39
CA ARG A 199 45.17 -5.86 -91.32
C ARG A 199 44.12 -5.85 -92.42
N VAL A 200 42.83 -5.64 -92.09
CA VAL A 200 41.75 -5.52 -93.08
C VAL A 200 42.01 -4.35 -94.04
N ALA A 201 42.39 -3.18 -93.52
CA ALA A 201 42.73 -2.02 -94.34
C ALA A 201 43.91 -2.31 -95.29
N ALA A 202 44.95 -3.02 -94.82
CA ALA A 202 46.06 -3.46 -95.67
C ALA A 202 45.64 -4.47 -96.74
N TYR A 203 44.69 -5.37 -96.43
CA TYR A 203 44.09 -6.28 -97.41
C TYR A 203 43.24 -5.53 -98.45
N VAL A 204 42.38 -4.59 -98.02
CA VAL A 204 41.56 -3.75 -98.90
C VAL A 204 42.42 -2.91 -99.84
N ALA A 205 43.52 -2.33 -99.33
CA ALA A 205 44.47 -1.59 -100.16
C ALA A 205 45.18 -2.47 -101.21
N ARG A 206 45.32 -3.78 -100.95
CA ARG A 206 46.00 -4.74 -101.84
C ARG A 206 45.05 -5.43 -102.83
N PHE A 207 43.78 -5.61 -102.50
CA PHE A 207 42.81 -6.38 -103.31
C PHE A 207 41.57 -5.59 -103.78
N GLY A 208 41.43 -4.31 -103.39
CA GLY A 208 40.26 -3.48 -103.69
C GLY A 208 39.13 -3.67 -102.68
N ALA A 209 38.38 -2.59 -102.42
CA ALA A 209 37.25 -2.61 -101.49
C ALA A 209 36.11 -3.49 -102.04
N LEU A 210 35.58 -4.39 -101.21
CA LEU A 210 34.26 -4.95 -101.48
C LEU A 210 33.22 -3.85 -101.28
N ASP A 211 32.35 -3.71 -102.27
CA ASP A 211 31.21 -2.80 -102.28
C ASP A 211 30.34 -3.05 -101.04
N ASP A 212 30.38 -2.09 -100.12
CA ASP A 212 29.60 -2.10 -98.89
C ASP A 212 28.17 -1.69 -99.28
N GLN A 213 27.41 -2.65 -99.82
CA GLN A 213 25.96 -2.51 -99.95
C GLN A 213 25.39 -2.38 -98.54
N VAL A 214 25.17 -1.13 -98.13
CA VAL A 214 24.32 -0.79 -96.99
C VAL A 214 22.91 -1.19 -97.36
N THR A 215 22.58 -2.46 -97.12
CA THR A 215 21.21 -2.95 -97.05
C THR A 215 20.58 -2.22 -95.87
N GLN A 216 19.72 -1.23 -96.14
CA GLN A 216 18.75 -0.81 -95.13
C GLN A 216 17.87 -2.03 -94.85
N ASN A 217 18.18 -2.76 -93.79
CA ASN A 217 17.31 -3.79 -93.25
C ASN A 217 16.00 -3.11 -92.82
N THR A 218 15.00 -3.16 -93.70
CA THR A 218 13.59 -2.91 -93.43
C THR A 218 12.95 -4.05 -92.64
N ASP A 219 13.70 -5.11 -92.37
CA ASP A 219 13.28 -6.22 -91.52
C ASP A 219 13.36 -5.77 -90.05
N GLY A 220 12.20 -5.64 -89.42
CA GLY A 220 12.12 -5.38 -88.00
C GLY A 220 12.79 -6.47 -87.16
N VAL A 221 12.89 -6.22 -85.86
CA VAL A 221 13.56 -7.13 -84.94
C VAL A 221 12.62 -8.31 -84.65
N ALA A 222 13.07 -9.53 -84.96
CA ALA A 222 12.32 -10.74 -84.65
C ALA A 222 12.06 -10.82 -83.13
N PRO A 223 10.83 -11.16 -82.70
CA PRO A 223 10.52 -11.33 -81.29
C PRO A 223 11.40 -12.42 -80.68
N ASP A 224 11.96 -12.15 -79.49
CA ASP A 224 12.77 -13.10 -78.73
C ASP A 224 11.93 -14.05 -77.85
N ARG A 225 10.61 -13.91 -77.92
CA ARG A 225 9.62 -14.71 -77.20
C ARG A 225 8.27 -14.67 -77.93
N THR A 226 7.44 -15.67 -77.66
CA THR A 226 6.03 -15.63 -78.00
C THR A 226 5.28 -14.75 -77.02
N LEU A 227 4.53 -13.77 -77.51
CA LEU A 227 3.75 -12.84 -76.69
C LEU A 227 2.38 -12.63 -77.33
N ASP A 228 1.34 -12.55 -76.50
CA ASP A 228 -0.03 -12.29 -76.92
C ASP A 228 -0.51 -11.03 -76.20
N ALA A 229 -0.90 -10.01 -76.95
CA ALA A 229 -1.32 -8.72 -76.46
C ALA A 229 -2.63 -8.30 -77.13
N THR A 230 -3.38 -7.41 -76.48
CA THR A 230 -4.61 -6.85 -77.05
C THR A 230 -4.37 -5.42 -77.51
N ILE A 231 -4.94 -5.04 -78.65
CA ILE A 231 -4.92 -3.65 -79.12
C ILE A 231 -5.90 -2.83 -78.29
N LEU A 232 -5.39 -1.81 -77.62
CA LEU A 232 -6.15 -0.92 -76.72
C LEU A 232 -6.79 0.25 -77.47
N ASP A 233 -6.02 0.90 -78.34
CA ASP A 233 -6.47 2.05 -79.12
C ASP A 233 -5.82 2.04 -80.50
N VAL A 234 -6.55 2.52 -81.51
CA VAL A 234 -6.07 2.66 -82.88
C VAL A 234 -6.34 4.08 -83.35
N ARG A 235 -5.26 4.81 -83.64
CA ARG A 235 -5.34 6.19 -84.12
C ARG A 235 -4.77 6.27 -85.53
N ARG A 236 -5.62 6.67 -86.47
CA ARG A 236 -5.23 6.96 -87.86
C ARG A 236 -4.87 8.43 -87.98
N ILE A 237 -3.61 8.72 -88.30
CA ILE A 237 -3.11 10.10 -88.50
C ILE A 237 -2.46 10.16 -89.89
N GLY A 238 -3.17 10.77 -90.85
CA GLY A 238 -2.72 10.81 -92.24
C GLY A 238 -2.63 9.42 -92.86
N ASP A 239 -1.47 9.08 -93.40
CA ASP A 239 -1.18 7.78 -94.06
C ASP A 239 -0.58 6.73 -93.10
N ARG A 240 -0.65 6.97 -91.78
CA ARG A 240 -0.12 6.06 -90.77
C ARG A 240 -1.19 5.68 -89.76
N THR A 241 -1.34 4.38 -89.55
CA THR A 241 -2.15 3.82 -88.47
C THR A 241 -1.24 3.50 -87.29
N LEU A 242 -1.47 4.17 -86.16
CA LEU A 242 -0.80 3.86 -84.89
C LEU A 242 -1.72 2.98 -84.06
N ALA A 243 -1.16 1.92 -83.46
CA ALA A 243 -1.87 1.07 -82.53
C ALA A 243 -1.13 1.01 -81.20
N GLU A 244 -1.89 1.10 -80.11
CA GLU A 244 -1.42 0.91 -78.75
C GLU A 244 -1.78 -0.51 -78.30
N ILE A 245 -0.83 -1.22 -77.69
CA ILE A 245 -1.03 -2.59 -77.18
C ILE A 245 -0.82 -2.66 -75.67
N ASP A 246 -1.56 -3.57 -75.04
CA ASP A 246 -1.46 -3.89 -73.61
C ASP A 246 -0.29 -4.83 -73.33
N ALA A 247 0.91 -4.47 -73.80
CA ALA A 247 2.15 -5.13 -73.45
C ALA A 247 3.31 -4.15 -73.47
N GLY A 248 4.18 -4.22 -72.47
CA GLY A 248 5.28 -3.28 -72.26
C GLY A 248 6.64 -3.93 -72.01
N SER A 249 7.58 -3.15 -71.49
CA SER A 249 8.91 -3.61 -71.13
C SER A 249 8.88 -4.68 -70.03
N ARG A 250 7.84 -4.67 -69.17
CA ARG A 250 7.62 -5.72 -68.17
C ARG A 250 7.35 -7.09 -68.80
N ASP A 251 6.64 -7.11 -69.93
CA ASP A 251 6.32 -8.34 -70.68
C ASP A 251 7.46 -8.73 -71.63
N GLY A 252 8.48 -7.87 -71.74
CA GLY A 252 9.68 -8.05 -72.52
C GLY A 252 9.62 -7.46 -73.92
N VAL A 253 8.62 -6.63 -74.23
CA VAL A 253 8.51 -5.94 -75.53
C VAL A 253 9.70 -5.02 -75.75
N LYS A 254 10.25 -5.01 -76.97
CA LYS A 254 11.37 -4.14 -77.36
C LYS A 254 11.00 -3.28 -78.56
N VAL A 255 11.62 -2.10 -78.64
CA VAL A 255 11.50 -1.22 -79.81
C VAL A 255 12.02 -1.95 -81.06
N GLY A 256 11.27 -1.87 -82.14
CA GLY A 256 11.57 -2.53 -83.42
C GLY A 256 10.93 -3.89 -83.59
N TRP A 257 10.28 -4.46 -82.58
CA TRP A 257 9.56 -5.73 -82.71
C TRP A 257 8.43 -5.67 -83.72
N VAL A 258 8.29 -6.72 -84.50
CA VAL A 258 7.17 -6.90 -85.42
C VAL A 258 6.21 -7.92 -84.82
N MET A 259 4.95 -7.53 -84.72
CA MET A 259 3.85 -8.35 -84.23
C MET A 259 2.82 -8.51 -85.34
N THR A 260 2.17 -9.66 -85.35
CA THR A 260 1.05 -9.93 -86.25
C THR A 260 -0.25 -9.57 -85.56
N VAL A 261 -1.07 -8.77 -86.21
CA VAL A 261 -2.41 -8.42 -85.77
C VAL A 261 -3.42 -9.31 -86.47
N GLY A 262 -4.28 -9.95 -85.69
CA GLY A 262 -5.36 -10.76 -86.22
C GLY A 262 -6.58 -10.79 -85.31
N ASP A 263 -7.70 -11.15 -85.90
CA ASP A 263 -8.95 -11.42 -85.19
C ASP A 263 -9.42 -12.84 -85.50
N ASN A 264 -9.72 -13.62 -84.45
CA ASN A 264 -10.21 -15.00 -84.56
C ASN A 264 -9.43 -15.91 -85.54
N GLY A 265 -8.11 -15.71 -85.66
CA GLY A 265 -7.21 -16.49 -86.53
C GLY A 265 -7.06 -15.97 -87.97
N ILE A 266 -7.68 -14.83 -88.30
CA ILE A 266 -7.53 -14.15 -89.59
C ILE A 266 -6.43 -13.09 -89.46
N PHE A 267 -5.48 -13.10 -90.40
CA PHE A 267 -4.42 -12.08 -90.50
C PHE A 267 -5.02 -10.77 -91.01
N ILE A 268 -4.81 -9.68 -90.25
CA ILE A 268 -5.32 -8.34 -90.56
C ILE A 268 -4.15 -7.40 -90.90
N GLY A 269 -3.03 -7.50 -90.17
CA GLY A 269 -1.89 -6.64 -90.43
C GLY A 269 -0.62 -6.96 -89.65
N ARG A 270 0.43 -6.19 -89.92
CA ARG A 270 1.69 -6.22 -89.15
C ARG A 270 1.90 -4.92 -88.39
N LEU A 271 2.11 -5.04 -87.09
CA LEU A 271 2.39 -3.94 -86.17
C LEU A 271 3.88 -3.92 -85.84
N ARG A 272 4.56 -2.80 -86.10
CA ARG A 272 5.95 -2.60 -85.69
C ARG A 272 6.04 -1.65 -84.51
N ILE A 273 6.59 -2.12 -83.40
CA ILE A 273 6.72 -1.35 -82.16
C ILE A 273 7.74 -0.22 -82.33
N THR A 274 7.32 1.01 -82.05
CA THR A 274 8.16 2.21 -82.11
C THR A 274 8.50 2.77 -80.75
N HIS A 275 7.64 2.56 -79.76
CA HIS A 275 7.82 3.05 -78.40
C HIS A 275 7.32 2.01 -77.39
N VAL A 276 8.03 1.86 -76.28
CA VAL A 276 7.72 0.89 -75.23
C VAL A 276 7.74 1.60 -73.88
N ASP A 277 6.62 1.51 -73.16
CA ASP A 277 6.45 1.92 -71.77
C ASP A 277 6.46 0.66 -70.85
N ILE A 278 6.28 0.82 -69.55
CA ILE A 278 6.35 -0.26 -68.57
C ILE A 278 5.27 -1.33 -68.82
N ASN A 279 4.04 -0.90 -69.08
CA ASN A 279 2.89 -1.81 -69.27
C ASN A 279 2.26 -1.71 -70.67
N ARG A 280 2.74 -0.82 -71.54
CA ARG A 280 2.11 -0.51 -72.83
C ARG A 280 3.14 -0.24 -73.89
N SER A 281 2.79 -0.46 -75.15
CA SER A 281 3.67 -0.13 -76.28
C SER A 281 2.87 0.47 -77.43
N THR A 282 3.50 1.35 -78.18
CA THR A 282 2.90 1.98 -79.37
C THR A 282 3.69 1.58 -80.59
N GLY A 283 2.99 1.09 -81.61
CA GLY A 283 3.56 0.70 -82.89
C GLY A 283 2.85 1.34 -84.08
N ILE A 284 3.53 1.30 -85.22
CA ILE A 284 3.00 1.68 -86.52
C ILE A 284 2.63 0.41 -87.27
N ILE A 285 1.44 0.39 -87.86
CA ILE A 285 1.00 -0.70 -88.72
C ILE A 285 1.69 -0.54 -90.08
N THR A 286 2.52 -1.52 -90.44
CA THR A 286 3.31 -1.50 -91.68
C THR A 286 2.61 -2.18 -92.85
N LEU A 287 1.61 -3.02 -92.57
CA LEU A 287 0.79 -3.70 -93.56
C LEU A 287 -0.63 -3.83 -93.00
N GLU A 288 -1.62 -3.33 -93.73
CA GLU A 288 -3.05 -3.46 -93.43
C GLU A 288 -3.73 -4.02 -94.70
N ASP A 289 -4.45 -5.13 -94.58
CA ASP A 289 -5.13 -5.77 -95.72
C ASP A 289 -6.60 -5.33 -95.77
N SER A 290 -6.91 -4.40 -96.67
CA SER A 290 -8.27 -3.84 -96.80
C SER A 290 -9.34 -4.87 -97.18
N GLU A 291 -8.96 -6.03 -97.74
CA GLU A 291 -9.92 -7.11 -98.07
C GLU A 291 -10.26 -7.99 -96.87
N ARG A 292 -9.42 -8.00 -95.82
CA ARG A 292 -9.56 -8.87 -94.63
C ARG A 292 -10.04 -8.15 -93.38
N GLY A 293 -10.22 -6.85 -93.46
CA GLY A 293 -10.67 -5.99 -92.38
C GLY A 293 -9.60 -4.98 -91.99
N LEU A 294 -10.02 -3.84 -91.44
CA LEU A 294 -9.11 -2.84 -90.91
C LEU A 294 -8.72 -3.19 -89.47
N VAL A 295 -7.59 -2.66 -89.01
CA VAL A 295 -7.17 -2.86 -87.61
C VAL A 295 -8.03 -2.02 -86.68
N GLU A 296 -8.61 -2.67 -85.66
CA GLU A 296 -9.51 -2.07 -84.69
C GLU A 296 -9.10 -2.42 -83.25
N ALA A 297 -9.54 -1.59 -82.30
CA ALA A 297 -9.34 -1.86 -80.87
C ALA A 297 -10.07 -3.16 -80.45
N GLY A 298 -9.43 -3.94 -79.59
CA GLY A 298 -9.92 -5.26 -79.14
C GLY A 298 -9.37 -6.44 -79.94
N GLN A 299 -8.71 -6.22 -81.08
CA GLN A 299 -8.03 -7.28 -81.84
C GLN A 299 -6.76 -7.76 -81.13
N ARG A 300 -6.28 -8.95 -81.48
CA ARG A 300 -5.11 -9.57 -80.84
C ARG A 300 -3.85 -9.32 -81.65
N ALA A 301 -2.80 -8.87 -80.99
CA ALA A 301 -1.46 -8.74 -81.52
C ALA A 301 -0.59 -9.84 -80.92
N TYR A 302 -0.10 -10.76 -81.75
CA TYR A 302 0.78 -11.83 -81.30
C TYR A 302 2.17 -11.73 -81.95
N ALA A 303 3.19 -11.93 -81.13
CA ALA A 303 4.57 -12.11 -81.55
C ALA A 303 4.89 -13.60 -81.50
N LEU A 304 5.52 -14.13 -82.54
CA LEU A 304 6.02 -15.50 -82.60
C LEU A 304 7.54 -15.48 -82.53
N LEU A 305 8.10 -16.34 -81.68
CA LEU A 305 9.56 -16.46 -81.50
C LEU A 305 10.23 -16.69 -82.86
N GLY A 306 11.13 -15.78 -83.26
CA GLY A 306 11.97 -15.94 -84.45
C GLY A 306 11.29 -15.76 -85.81
N GLN A 307 10.08 -15.21 -85.88
CA GLN A 307 9.41 -14.85 -87.15
C GLN A 307 9.30 -13.33 -87.34
N ASN A 308 9.58 -12.86 -88.57
CA ASN A 308 9.45 -11.48 -89.05
C ASN A 308 8.40 -11.37 -90.17
#